data_AF-A0A536DJ91-F1
#
_entry.id   AF-A0A536DJ91-F1
#
_cell.length_a   1.000
_cell.length_b   1.000
_cell.length_c   1.000
_cell.angle_alpha   90.00
_cell.angle_beta   90.00
_cell.angle_gamma   90.00
#
_symmetry.space_group_name_H-M   'P 1'
#
loop_
_entity.id
_entity.type
_entity.pdbx_description
1 polymer ?
#
loop_
_entity_poly.entity_id
_entity_poly.type
_entity_poly.pdbx_seq_one_letter_code
_entity_poly.pdbx_strand_id
1 'polypeptide(L)'
;SIHVIESEANIGFAAGANLGIRYALNDGAQFVLLLNNDTTLDPAFLAALVQAAASRNDGAAFCPKAYFYANPEIIYSTGGSVSIWTATAKQIGRGQLDRGQFVRV
;
A
#
# COMPACT_ATOMS: atom_id res chain seq x y z
N SER A 1 22.14 5.01 0.67
CA SER A 1 22.47 4.60 -0.72
C SER A 1 21.19 4.30 -1.46
N ILE A 2 21.19 4.37 -2.79
CA ILE A 2 20.06 3.92 -3.63
C ILE A 2 20.57 2.73 -4.44
N HIS A 3 19.77 1.67 -4.50
CA HIS A 3 20.06 0.48 -5.31
C HIS A 3 18.98 0.35 -6.38
N VAL A 4 19.40 0.15 -7.64
CA VAL A 4 18.50 -0.01 -8.78
C VAL A 4 18.61 -1.45 -9.26
N ILE A 5 17.45 -2.13 -9.38
CA ILE A 5 17.35 -3.50 -9.87
C ILE A 5 16.67 -3.44 -11.22
N GLU A 6 17.38 -3.87 -12.27
CA GLU A 6 16.88 -3.86 -13.64
C GLU A 6 16.43 -5.26 -14.05
N SER A 7 15.29 -5.34 -14.75
CA SER A 7 14.84 -6.58 -15.39
C SER A 7 15.25 -6.57 -16.86
N GLU A 8 15.64 -7.73 -17.41
CA GLU A 8 16.09 -7.87 -18.81
C GLU A 8 15.02 -7.49 -19.85
N ALA A 9 13.75 -7.57 -19.46
CA ALA A 9 12.60 -7.20 -20.27
C ALA A 9 11.49 -6.59 -19.42
N ASN A 10 10.46 -6.02 -20.06
CA ASN A 10 9.26 -5.59 -19.36
C ASN A 10 8.43 -6.82 -18.94
N ILE A 11 8.53 -7.18 -17.66
CA ILE A 11 7.84 -8.33 -17.05
C ILE A 11 6.53 -7.94 -16.34
N GLY A 12 6.10 -6.68 -16.48
CA GLY A 12 4.94 -6.14 -15.78
C GLY A 12 5.18 -5.84 -14.29
N PHE A 13 4.24 -5.10 -13.70
CA PHE A 13 4.38 -4.54 -12.34
C PHE A 13 4.59 -5.62 -11.28
N ALA A 14 3.74 -6.65 -11.24
CA ALA A 14 3.78 -7.66 -10.19
C ALA A 14 5.11 -8.42 -10.17
N ALA A 15 5.63 -8.79 -11.34
CA ALA A 15 6.91 -9.49 -11.43
C ALA A 15 8.09 -8.57 -11.08
N GLY A 16 8.05 -7.31 -11.50
CA GLY A 16 9.04 -6.30 -11.10
C GLY A 16 9.07 -6.04 -9.59
N ALA A 17 7.90 -5.84 -8.98
CA ALA A 17 7.76 -5.69 -7.53
C ALA A 17 8.31 -6.93 -6.79
N ASN A 18 8.04 -8.14 -7.29
CA ASN A 18 8.55 -9.38 -6.72
C ASN A 18 10.08 -9.50 -6.80
N LEU A 19 10.74 -8.95 -7.83
CA LEU A 19 12.20 -8.89 -7.88
C LEU A 19 12.76 -8.03 -6.73
N GLY A 20 12.19 -6.83 -6.54
CA GLY A 20 12.57 -5.94 -5.45
C GLY A 20 12.31 -6.53 -4.06
N ILE A 21 11.14 -7.17 -3.87
CA ILE A 21 10.80 -7.86 -2.62
C ILE A 21 11.84 -8.94 -2.30
N ARG A 22 12.18 -9.81 -3.26
CA ARG A 22 13.16 -10.89 -3.04
C ARG A 22 14.53 -10.35 -2.68
N TYR A 23 14.98 -9.29 -3.36
CA TYR A 23 16.23 -8.62 -3.03
C TYR A 23 16.21 -8.09 -1.60
N ALA A 24 15.18 -7.32 -1.22
CA ALA A 24 15.07 -6.73 0.11
C ALA A 24 15.04 -7.80 1.22
N LEU A 25 14.29 -8.89 1.01
CA LEU A 25 14.24 -10.00 1.97
C LEU A 25 15.58 -10.73 2.10
N ASN A 26 16.30 -10.94 0.99
CA ASN A 26 17.64 -11.54 1.02
C ASN A 26 18.67 -10.65 1.73
N ASP A 27 18.46 -9.33 1.72
CA ASP A 27 19.26 -8.34 2.46
C ASP A 27 18.82 -8.18 3.94
N GLY A 28 17.85 -8.99 4.40
CA GLY A 28 17.41 -9.03 5.80
C GLY A 28 16.35 -7.98 6.17
N ALA A 29 15.65 -7.39 5.21
CA ALA A 29 14.56 -6.46 5.49
C ALA A 29 13.43 -7.13 6.28
N GLN A 30 13.00 -6.51 7.38
CA GLN A 30 11.88 -6.99 8.20
C GLN A 30 10.51 -6.64 7.61
N PHE A 31 10.45 -5.52 6.87
CA PHE A 31 9.25 -5.03 6.19
C PHE A 31 9.63 -4.60 4.78
N VAL A 32 8.69 -4.78 3.85
CA VAL A 32 8.79 -4.23 2.50
C VAL A 32 7.64 -3.27 2.26
N LEU A 33 7.98 -2.04 1.89
CA LEU A 33 7.02 -1.04 1.44
C LEU A 33 7.03 -1.01 -0.10
N LEU A 34 5.91 -1.37 -0.71
CA LEU A 34 5.69 -1.12 -2.13
C LEU A 34 5.12 0.28 -2.31
N LEU A 35 5.78 1.08 -3.16
CA LEU A 35 5.37 2.45 -3.47
C LEU A 35 5.56 2.70 -4.96
N ASN A 36 4.59 3.39 -5.57
CA ASN A 36 4.75 3.85 -6.94
C ASN A 36 5.59 5.14 -6.97
N ASN A 37 6.26 5.39 -8.08
CA ASN A 37 7.11 6.57 -8.27
C ASN A 37 6.33 7.90 -8.40
N ASP A 38 5.01 7.82 -8.56
CA ASP A 38 4.10 8.95 -8.77
C ASP A 38 3.24 9.27 -7.53
N THR A 39 3.67 8.86 -6.34
CA THR A 39 2.95 9.12 -5.09
C THR A 39 3.55 10.27 -4.28
N THR A 40 2.70 11.09 -3.67
CA THR A 40 3.07 12.01 -2.58
C THR A 40 2.72 11.40 -1.24
N LEU A 41 3.60 11.56 -0.26
CA LEU A 41 3.45 10.96 1.07
C LEU A 41 3.20 12.02 2.14
N ASP A 42 2.34 11.69 3.10
CA ASP A 42 2.28 12.39 4.38
C ASP A 42 3.57 12.10 5.18
N PRO A 43 4.22 13.09 5.83
CA PRO A 43 5.42 12.84 6.62
C PRO A 43 5.26 11.80 7.73
N ALA A 44 4.06 11.62 8.28
CA ALA A 44 3.74 10.64 9.31
C ALA A 44 3.38 9.24 8.76
N PHE A 45 3.24 9.10 7.44
CA PHE A 45 2.80 7.88 6.76
C PHE A 45 3.54 6.63 7.22
N LEU A 46 4.88 6.63 7.12
CA LEU A 46 5.68 5.44 7.39
C LEU A 46 5.65 5.06 8.87
N ALA A 47 5.73 6.06 9.75
CA ALA A 47 5.65 5.85 11.20
C ALA A 47 4.32 5.21 11.59
N ALA A 48 3.20 5.68 11.02
CA ALA A 48 1.88 5.13 11.27
C ALA A 48 1.76 3.65 10.82
N LEU A 49 2.33 3.30 9.65
CA LEU A 49 2.34 1.91 9.19
C LEU A 49 3.16 0.99 10.09
N VAL A 50 4.35 1.42 10.51
CA VAL A 50 5.22 0.63 11.40
C VAL A 50 4.54 0.45 12.76
N GLN A 51 3.91 1.49 13.30
CA GLN A 51 3.15 1.39 14.54
C GLN A 51 1.96 0.44 14.43
N ALA A 52 1.23 0.47 13.30
CA ALA A 52 0.15 -0.47 13.03
C ALA A 52 0.66 -1.92 13.00
N ALA A 53 1.78 -2.18 12.31
CA ALA A 53 2.40 -3.49 12.25
C ALA A 53 2.90 -3.99 13.61
N ALA A 54 3.46 -3.10 14.44
CA ALA A 54 3.91 -3.46 15.79
C ALA A 54 2.76 -3.76 16.76
N SER A 55 1.58 -3.17 16.55
CA SER A 55 0.42 -3.32 17.44
C SER A 55 -0.49 -4.50 17.11
N ARG A 56 -0.30 -5.16 15.95
CA ARG A 56 -1.14 -6.26 15.47
C ARG A 56 -0.28 -7.46 15.05
N ASN A 57 -0.49 -8.60 15.71
CA ASN A 57 0.21 -9.85 15.38
C ASN A 57 -0.54 -10.71 14.34
N ASP A 58 -1.71 -10.27 13.88
CA ASP A 58 -2.61 -10.98 12.98
C ASP A 58 -2.67 -10.38 11.56
N GLY A 59 -1.91 -9.32 11.30
CA GLY A 59 -1.87 -8.64 10.00
C GLY A 59 -0.77 -9.15 9.08
N ALA A 60 -1.11 -9.56 7.87
CA ALA A 60 -0.13 -9.94 6.84
C ALA A 60 0.39 -8.74 6.03
N ALA A 61 -0.42 -7.69 5.88
CA ALA A 61 -0.07 -6.47 5.17
C ALA A 61 -0.83 -5.27 5.76
N PHE A 62 -0.20 -4.11 5.74
CA PHE A 62 -0.76 -2.86 6.25
C PHE A 62 -0.72 -1.82 5.15
N CYS A 63 -1.84 -1.13 4.92
CA CYS A 63 -1.97 -0.11 3.88
C CYS A 63 -2.50 1.18 4.51
N PRO A 64 -2.00 2.35 4.07
CA PRO A 64 -2.57 3.63 4.47
C PRO A 64 -3.92 3.84 3.78
N LYS A 65 -4.68 4.84 4.25
CA LYS A 65 -5.65 5.49 3.36
C LYS A 65 -4.91 6.18 2.22
N ALA A 66 -5.47 6.10 1.03
CA ALA A 66 -4.98 6.81 -0.15
C ALA A 66 -6.04 7.81 -0.62
N TYR A 67 -5.59 8.94 -1.17
CA TYR A 67 -6.42 10.03 -1.67
C TYR A 67 -6.17 10.24 -3.15
N PHE A 68 -7.14 10.84 -3.86
CA PHE A 68 -6.93 11.24 -5.24
C PHE A 68 -5.94 12.40 -5.29
N TYR A 69 -4.91 12.30 -6.15
CA TYR A 69 -3.89 13.34 -6.27
C TYR A 69 -4.46 14.72 -6.64
N ALA A 70 -5.39 14.76 -7.60
CA ALA A 70 -6.02 16.01 -8.03
C ALA A 70 -6.94 16.64 -6.97
N ASN A 71 -7.45 15.83 -6.03
CA ASN A 71 -8.41 16.22 -5.02
C ASN A 71 -8.06 15.52 -3.69
N PRO A 72 -7.05 16.02 -2.94
CA PRO A 72 -6.46 15.32 -1.80
C PRO A 72 -7.40 15.16 -0.59
N GLU A 73 -8.60 15.74 -0.65
CA GLU A 73 -9.64 15.55 0.36
C GLU A 73 -10.57 14.36 0.03
N ILE A 74 -10.50 13.81 -1.19
CA ILE A 74 -11.34 12.71 -1.66
C ILE A 74 -10.59 11.38 -1.54
N ILE A 75 -11.23 10.41 -0.91
CA ILE A 75 -10.69 9.08 -0.68
C ILE A 75 -10.57 8.34 -2.02
N TYR A 76 -9.36 7.86 -2.32
CA TYR A 76 -9.11 6.87 -3.36
C TYR A 76 -9.33 5.45 -2.84
N SER A 77 -8.82 5.15 -1.64
CA SER A 77 -8.96 3.85 -1.00
C SER A 77 -8.83 3.94 0.52
N THR A 78 -9.70 3.25 1.24
CA THR A 78 -9.47 2.90 2.66
C THR A 78 -9.34 1.40 2.87
N GLY A 79 -9.12 0.64 1.78
CA GLY A 79 -9.29 -0.81 1.77
C GLY A 79 -10.72 -1.25 1.45
N GLY A 80 -10.96 -2.55 1.57
CA GLY A 80 -12.21 -3.16 1.15
C GLY A 80 -12.28 -4.65 1.40
N SER A 81 -13.32 -5.29 0.88
CA SER A 81 -13.50 -6.73 0.96
C SER A 81 -13.58 -7.36 -0.44
N VAL A 82 -13.14 -8.61 -0.53
CA VAL A 82 -13.25 -9.43 -1.74
C VAL A 82 -14.04 -10.68 -1.38
N SER A 83 -15.07 -10.98 -2.18
CA SER A 83 -15.78 -12.25 -2.13
C SER A 83 -15.22 -13.15 -3.22
N ILE A 84 -14.53 -14.22 -2.79
CA ILE A 84 -13.97 -15.22 -3.70
C ILE A 84 -15.06 -16.03 -4.41
N TRP A 85 -16.20 -16.25 -3.75
CA TRP A 85 -17.31 -17.05 -4.29
C TRP A 85 -18.01 -16.34 -5.45
N THR A 86 -18.20 -15.02 -5.34
CA THR A 86 -18.87 -14.21 -6.36
C THR A 86 -17.90 -13.47 -7.27
N ALA A 87 -16.58 -13.59 -7.03
CA ALA A 87 -15.53 -12.84 -7.71
C ALA A 87 -15.74 -11.30 -7.71
N THR A 88 -16.29 -10.76 -6.62
CA THR A 88 -16.58 -9.32 -6.49
C THR A 88 -15.71 -8.65 -5.44
N ALA A 89 -15.30 -7.41 -5.69
CA ALA A 89 -14.62 -6.56 -4.71
C ALA A 89 -15.49 -5.35 -4.34
N LYS A 90 -15.49 -4.97 -3.06
CA LYS A 90 -16.14 -3.76 -2.56
C LYS A 90 -15.11 -2.84 -1.94
N GLN A 91 -15.02 -1.62 -2.44
CA GLN A 91 -14.21 -0.56 -1.84
C GLN A 91 -15.02 0.18 -0.78
N ILE A 92 -14.36 0.55 0.31
CA ILE A 92 -14.95 1.35 1.37
C ILE A 92 -14.49 2.81 1.18
N GLY A 93 -15.42 3.76 1.28
CA GLY A 93 -15.15 5.20 1.25
C GLY A 93 -14.71 5.83 -0.07
N ARG A 94 -14.34 5.04 -1.10
CA ARG A 94 -13.86 5.58 -2.39
C ARG A 94 -14.83 6.61 -2.98
N GLY A 95 -14.30 7.77 -3.38
CA GLY A 95 -15.04 8.88 -3.96
C GLY A 95 -15.74 9.79 -2.95
N GLN A 96 -15.65 9.49 -1.65
CA GLN A 96 -16.21 10.33 -0.61
C GLN A 96 -15.18 11.35 -0.11
N LEU A 97 -15.66 12.53 0.30
CA LEU A 97 -14.88 13.49 1.06
C LEU A 97 -14.52 12.86 2.42
N ASP A 98 -13.25 12.91 2.80
CA ASP A 98 -12.83 12.45 4.13
C ASP A 98 -13.15 13.50 5.19
N ARG A 99 -14.15 13.18 6.01
CA ARG A 99 -14.57 13.94 7.19
C ARG A 99 -14.15 13.23 8.48
N GLY A 100 -13.22 12.28 8.40
CA GLY A 100 -12.82 11.45 9.53
C GLY A 100 -13.81 10.30 9.81
N GLN A 101 -14.70 9.96 8.88
CA GLN A 101 -15.66 8.86 9.05
C GLN A 101 -15.03 7.46 8.89
N PHE A 102 -13.78 7.39 8.43
CA PHE A 102 -13.01 6.15 8.24
C PHE A 102 -11.70 6.18 9.05
N VAL A 103 -11.78 6.41 10.36
CA VAL A 103 -10.61 6.28 11.27
C VAL A 103 -10.19 4.82 11.43
N ARG A 104 -11.18 3.90 11.38
CA ARG A 104 -10.99 2.44 11.39
C ARG A 104 -11.96 1.83 10.39
N VAL A 105 -11.46 0.87 9.61
CA VAL A 105 -12.19 0.15 8.56
C VAL A 105 -12.00 -1.35 8.77
#